data_AF-M1Y0G5-F1
#
_entry.id   AF-M1Y0G5-F1
#
_cell.length_a   1.000
_cell.length_b   1.000
_cell.length_c   1.000
_cell.angle_alpha   90.00
_cell.angle_beta   90.00
_cell.angle_gamma   90.00
#
_symmetry.space_group_name_H-M   'P 1'
#
loop_
_entity.id
_entity.type
_entity.pdbx_description
1 polymer ?
#
loop_
_entity_poly.entity_id
_entity_poly.type
_entity_poly.pdbx_seq_one_letter_code
_entity_poly.pdbx_strand_id
1 'polypeptide(L)' 'MKNINIEVGEEQYESLKETKKHHGLTWRGMLLHAQRELDSDRATE' A
#
# COMPACT_ATOMS: atom_id res chain seq x y z
N MET A 1 -0.63 19.32 -9.48
CA MET A 1 -0.33 17.89 -9.17
C MET A 1 -0.92 17.58 -7.81
N LYS A 2 -1.51 16.39 -7.60
CA LYS A 2 -2.02 15.97 -6.29
C LYS A 2 -0.99 15.07 -5.61
N ASN A 3 -0.73 15.28 -4.32
CA ASN A 3 0.19 14.51 -3.50
C ASN A 3 -0.57 13.81 -2.36
N ILE A 4 -0.04 12.67 -1.92
CA ILE A 4 -0.51 11.95 -0.75
C ILE A 4 0.67 11.89 0.21
N ASN A 5 0.47 12.37 1.44
CA ASN A 5 1.38 12.18 2.55
C ASN A 5 0.72 11.21 3.53
N ILE A 6 1.46 10.20 3.98
CA ILE A 6 0.99 9.20 4.92
C ILE A 6 1.97 9.22 6.09
N GLU A 7 1.49 9.63 7.25
CA GLU A 7 2.21 9.55 8.52
C GLU A 7 1.84 8.24 9.21
N VAL A 8 2.85 7.49 9.62
CA VAL A 8 2.72 6.20 10.31
C VAL A 8 3.72 6.13 11.45
N GLY A 9 3.43 5.33 12.47
CA GLY A 9 4.39 5.04 13.53
C GLY A 9 5.59 4.24 13.03
N GLU A 10 6.68 4.21 13.80
CA GLU A 10 7.94 3.55 13.42
C GLU A 10 7.77 2.05 13.15
N GLU A 11 7.07 1.33 14.03
CA GLU A 11 6.80 -0.11 13.85
C GLU A 11 6.01 -0.39 12.57
N GLN A 12 4.99 0.43 12.30
CA GLN A 12 4.19 0.31 11.09
C GLN A 12 5.04 0.64 9.85
N TYR A 13 5.90 1.66 9.92
CA TYR A 13 6.80 2.01 8.83
C TYR A 13 7.73 0.85 8.47
N GLU A 14 8.37 0.22 9.46
CA GLU A 14 9.28 -0.89 9.22
C GLU A 14 8.53 -2.12 8.68
N SER A 15 7.36 -2.44 9.22
CA SER A 15 6.50 -3.52 8.70
C SER A 15 6.11 -3.30 7.23
N LEU A 16 5.69 -2.09 6.88
CA LEU A 16 5.34 -1.72 5.51
C LEU A 16 6.57 -1.76 4.58
N LYS A 17 7.74 -1.38 5.09
CA LYS A 17 9.01 -1.38 4.35
C LYS A 17 9.48 -2.80 4.04
N GLU A 18 9.36 -3.71 4.99
CA GLU A 18 9.66 -5.14 4.80
C GLU A 18 8.72 -5.75 3.77
N THR A 19 7.42 -5.54 3.89
CA THR A 19 6.41 -6.01 2.93
C THR A 19 6.72 -5.51 1.52
N LYS A 20 6.94 -4.20 1.38
CA LYS A 20 7.33 -3.57 0.10
C LYS A 20 8.56 -4.24 -0.50
N LYS A 21 9.61 -4.49 0.31
CA LYS A 21 10.86 -5.12 -0.14
C LYS A 21 10.63 -6.56 -0.57
N HIS A 22 9.90 -7.34 0.23
CA HIS A 22 9.62 -8.75 -0.03
C HIS A 22 8.91 -8.97 -1.37
N HIS A 23 7.95 -8.10 -1.70
CA HIS A 23 7.18 -8.16 -2.95
C HIS A 23 7.77 -7.34 -4.10
N GLY A 24 8.95 -6.73 -3.95
CA GLY A 24 9.59 -5.93 -4.99
C GLY A 24 8.80 -4.67 -5.39
N LEU A 25 8.04 -4.08 -4.47
CA LEU A 25 7.14 -2.96 -4.73
C LEU A 25 7.80 -1.59 -4.47
N THR A 26 7.15 -0.55 -4.98
CA THR A 26 7.34 0.82 -4.50
C THR A 26 6.21 1.19 -3.52
N TRP A 27 6.34 2.27 -2.75
CA TRP A 27 5.25 2.75 -1.89
C TRP A 27 3.98 3.03 -2.68
N ARG A 28 4.10 3.70 -3.84
CA ARG A 28 3.00 3.92 -4.77
C ARG A 28 2.44 2.60 -5.31
N GLY A 29 3.31 1.66 -5.67
CA GLY A 29 2.91 0.34 -6.16
C GLY A 29 2.09 -0.43 -5.13
N MET A 30 2.50 -0.39 -3.87
CA MET A 30 1.79 -1.01 -2.75
C MET A 30 0.42 -0.37 -2.52
N LEU A 31 0.33 0.96 -2.54
CA LEU A 31 -0.96 1.67 -2.40
C LEU A 31 -1.94 1.33 -3.55
N LEU A 32 -1.44 1.32 -4.80
CA LEU A 32 -2.25 0.95 -5.96
C LEU A 32 -2.65 -0.52 -5.97
N HIS A 33 -1.82 -1.40 -5.41
CA HIS A 33 -2.18 -2.81 -5.26
C HIS A 33 -3.31 -2.98 -4.25
N ALA A 34 -3.18 -2.39 -3.06
CA ALA A 34 -4.25 -2.42 -2.05
C ALA A 34 -5.58 -1.84 -2.58
N GLN A 35 -5.53 -0.74 -3.35
CA GLN A 35 -6.73 -0.19 -3.98
C GLN A 35 -7.40 -1.20 -4.92
N ARG A 36 -6.63 -1.90 -5.76
CA ARG A 36 -7.18 -2.91 -6.68
C ARG A 36 -7.81 -4.09 -5.96
N GLU A 37 -7.20 -4.57 -4.87
CA GLU A 37 -7.77 -5.65 -4.07
C GLU A 37 -9.11 -5.21 -3.46
N LEU A 38 -9.17 -4.01 -2.86
CA LEU A 38 -10.41 -3.46 -2.30
C LEU A 38 -11.52 -3.25 -3.34
N ASP A 39 -11.15 -2.87 -4.57
CA ASP A 39 -12.11 -2.72 -5.68
C ASP A 39 -12.54 -4.08 -6.25
N SER A 40 -11.69 -5.10 -6.16
CA SER A 40 -12.01 -6.47 -6.60
C SER A 40 -12.98 -7.15 -5.65
N ASP A 41 -12.81 -6.95 -4.34
CA ASP A 41 -13.73 -7.46 -3.31
C ASP A 41 -15.15 -6.91 -3.47
N ARG A 42 -15.29 -5.67 -3.98
CA ARG A 42 -16.60 -5.06 -4.28
C ARG A 42 -17.30 -5.61 -5.53
N ALA A 43 -16.58 -6.29 -6.42
CA ALA A 43 -17.18 -6.84 -7.64
C ALA A 43 -17.88 -8.19 -7.41
N THR A 44 -17.71 -8.77 -6.22
CA THR A 44 -18.29 -10.07 -5.82
C THR A 44 -19.53 -9.96 -4.93
N GLU A 45 -20.07 -8.76 -4.70
CA GLU A 45 -21.33 -8.50 -3.98
C GLU A 45 -22.49 -8.12 -4.91
#